data_AF-A0A317TAJ8-F1
#
_entry.id   AF-A0A317TAJ8-F1
#
_cell.length_a   1.000
_cell.length_b   1.000
_cell.length_c   1.000
_cell.angle_alpha   90.00
_cell.angle_beta   90.00
_cell.angle_gamma   90.00
#
_symmetry.space_group_name_H-M   'P 1'
#
loop_
_entity.id
_entity.type
_entity.pdbx_description
1 polymer ?
#
loop_
_entity_poly.entity_id
_entity_poly.type
_entity_poly.pdbx_seq_one_letter_code
_entity_poly.pdbx_strand_id
1 'polypeptide(L)'
;MPEFSHLDEDGNVKMVDISMKPGTMRTARASGYITMKPETLLLLKENDLPKGNVLVTAKIAGIQAAKRTSGLVPLCHQLNLAWIDIDFTLEADRIAIAATVKTKEATGVEMEALTAVTVAALTVYDMCKAVDKSMEIGGVKLEMKTGGKSGVSTVYRPRTAILVVSDSIAAGRSVDKSGQILREGFEQAGCPVEGCRIVADEPADIAAVVEEWVREELELVITCGGTGLGPRDVTVETLLPKFTRRLPGVEQALFQWGQGKIKTAMLSRLAAGTIGASVVICLPGSVGAAKDALEVLVPVLFHAFEMMQGEGHK
;
A
#
# COMPACT_ATOMS: atom_id res chain seq x y z
N MET A 1 18.84 -9.86 8.61
CA MET A 1 18.46 -10.52 7.34
C MET A 1 17.03 -10.11 7.04
N PRO A 2 16.64 -9.87 5.77
CA PRO A 2 15.25 -9.57 5.47
C PRO A 2 14.38 -10.77 5.85
N GLU A 3 13.33 -10.53 6.62
CA GLU A 3 12.34 -11.53 7.03
C GLU A 3 11.66 -12.12 5.78
N PHE A 4 11.74 -13.44 5.60
CA PHE A 4 11.04 -14.11 4.51
C PHE A 4 9.54 -14.11 4.83
N SER A 5 8.75 -13.36 4.06
CA SER A 5 7.31 -13.23 4.33
C SER A 5 6.51 -14.54 4.24
N HIS A 6 7.07 -15.58 3.62
CA HIS A 6 6.43 -16.88 3.42
C HIS A 6 6.86 -17.97 4.41
N LEU A 7 7.64 -17.62 5.44
CA LEU A 7 8.02 -18.54 6.51
C LEU A 7 7.42 -18.08 7.84
N ASP A 8 6.91 -19.00 8.65
CA ASP A 8 6.60 -18.73 10.06
C ASP A 8 7.86 -18.79 10.94
N GLU A 9 7.68 -18.53 12.24
CA GLU A 9 8.77 -18.51 13.23
C GLU A 9 9.44 -19.88 13.40
N ASP A 10 8.73 -20.96 13.04
CA ASP A 10 9.20 -22.34 13.08
C ASP A 10 9.82 -22.79 11.74
N GLY A 11 9.84 -21.92 10.72
CA GLY A 11 10.36 -22.19 9.38
C GLY A 11 9.40 -22.95 8.46
N ASN A 12 8.12 -23.10 8.83
CA ASN A 12 7.11 -23.68 7.95
C ASN A 12 6.61 -22.67 6.91
N VAL A 13 6.20 -23.19 5.77
CA VAL A 13 5.67 -22.39 4.67
C VAL A 13 4.28 -21.86 5.02
N LYS A 14 4.09 -20.54 4.94
CA LYS A 14 2.78 -19.88 5.10
C LYS A 14 2.46 -18.93 3.95
N MET A 15 1.17 -18.83 3.62
CA MET A 15 0.66 -17.74 2.80
C MET A 15 0.59 -16.47 3.67
N VAL A 16 1.01 -15.33 3.11
CA VAL A 16 1.00 -14.04 3.84
C VAL A 16 -0.45 -13.62 4.09
N ASP A 17 -0.80 -13.30 5.33
CA ASP A 17 -2.09 -12.67 5.64
C ASP A 17 -2.11 -11.23 5.10
N ILE A 18 -3.11 -10.95 4.25
CA ILE A 18 -3.32 -9.63 3.63
C ILE A 18 -4.63 -8.98 4.08
N SER A 19 -5.35 -9.57 5.04
CA SER A 19 -6.69 -9.13 5.48
C SER A 19 -6.71 -7.69 6.00
N MET A 20 -5.58 -7.23 6.55
CA MET A 20 -5.44 -5.90 7.14
C MET A 20 -4.86 -4.85 6.18
N LYS A 21 -4.54 -5.22 4.94
CA LYS A 21 -3.97 -4.31 3.95
C LYS A 21 -5.10 -3.69 3.10
N PRO A 22 -5.09 -2.37 2.85
CA PRO A 22 -6.09 -1.77 1.99
C PRO A 22 -5.99 -2.29 0.56
N GLY A 23 -7.14 -2.46 -0.09
CA GLY A 23 -7.21 -2.67 -1.53
C GLY A 23 -6.85 -1.41 -2.30
N THR A 24 -5.79 -1.45 -3.10
CA THR A 24 -5.33 -0.33 -3.94
C THR A 24 -5.29 -0.73 -5.40
N MET A 25 -5.35 0.24 -6.31
CA MET A 25 -5.06 -0.05 -7.72
C MET A 25 -3.63 -0.58 -7.86
N ARG A 26 -3.50 -1.71 -8.53
CA ARG A 26 -2.22 -2.38 -8.75
C ARG A 26 -2.11 -2.77 -10.21
N THR A 27 -0.95 -2.50 -10.77
CA THR A 27 -0.62 -2.87 -12.14
C THR A 27 0.72 -3.56 -12.15
N ALA A 28 0.85 -4.63 -12.92
CA ALA A 28 2.12 -5.24 -13.25
C ALA A 28 2.22 -5.44 -14.76
N ARG A 29 3.42 -5.23 -15.30
CA ARG A 29 3.75 -5.58 -16.67
C ARG A 29 4.96 -6.51 -16.66
N ALA A 30 4.83 -7.62 -17.37
CA ALA A 30 5.91 -8.58 -17.58
C ALA A 30 6.16 -8.74 -19.08
N SER A 31 7.39 -9.09 -19.44
CA SER A 31 7.76 -9.41 -20.81
C SER A 31 8.55 -10.71 -20.88
N GLY A 32 8.61 -11.27 -22.08
CA GLY A 32 9.38 -12.44 -22.44
C GLY A 32 9.39 -12.57 -23.96
N TYR A 33 10.03 -13.60 -24.47
CA TYR A 33 10.04 -13.88 -25.90
C TYR A 33 10.07 -15.37 -26.20
N ILE A 34 9.75 -15.71 -27.44
CA ILE A 34 10.01 -17.02 -28.01
C ILE A 34 10.81 -16.85 -29.32
N THR A 35 12.01 -17.43 -29.38
CA THR A 35 12.82 -17.46 -30.60
C THR A 35 12.35 -18.58 -31.51
N MET A 36 12.51 -18.39 -32.82
CA MET A 36 12.17 -19.40 -33.82
C MET A 36 12.89 -19.09 -35.13
N LYS A 37 12.83 -20.04 -36.06
CA LYS A 37 13.40 -19.85 -37.40
C LYS A 37 12.69 -18.71 -38.16
N PRO A 38 13.40 -17.91 -38.96
CA PRO A 38 12.80 -16.86 -39.79
C PRO A 38 11.67 -17.37 -40.69
N GLU A 39 11.78 -18.60 -41.21
CA GLU A 39 10.74 -19.20 -42.05
C GLU A 39 9.43 -19.41 -41.28
N THR A 40 9.51 -19.71 -39.97
CA THR A 40 8.31 -19.85 -39.12
C THR A 40 7.65 -18.50 -38.85
N LEU A 41 8.44 -17.43 -38.71
CA LEU A 41 7.93 -16.07 -38.59
C LEU A 41 7.23 -15.60 -39.86
N LEU A 42 7.72 -16.00 -41.04
CA LEU A 42 7.05 -15.70 -42.31
C LEU A 42 5.67 -16.37 -42.38
N LEU A 43 5.58 -17.65 -42.04
CA LEU A 43 4.30 -18.38 -41.98
C LEU A 43 3.30 -17.73 -41.01
N LEU A 44 3.78 -17.20 -39.88
CA LEU A 44 2.96 -16.45 -38.91
C LEU A 44 2.43 -15.13 -39.49
N LYS A 45 3.25 -14.38 -40.25
CA LYS A 45 2.82 -13.13 -40.90
C LYS A 45 1.79 -13.36 -41.98
N GLU A 46 1.92 -14.46 -42.72
CA GLU A 46 1.04 -14.83 -43.83
C GLU A 46 -0.24 -15.55 -43.38
N ASN A 47 -0.37 -15.86 -42.08
CA ASN A 47 -1.43 -16.70 -41.49
C ASN A 47 -1.54 -18.11 -42.13
N ASP A 48 -0.44 -18.63 -42.68
CA ASP A 48 -0.42 -19.89 -43.45
C ASP A 48 -0.05 -21.12 -42.58
N LEU A 49 -0.36 -21.06 -41.27
CA LEU A 49 -0.07 -22.17 -40.36
C LEU A 49 -1.25 -23.16 -40.29
N PRO A 50 -0.97 -24.49 -40.21
CA PRO A 50 -2.01 -25.53 -40.21
C PRO A 50 -3.04 -25.43 -39.08
N LYS A 51 -2.69 -24.75 -37.97
CA LYS A 51 -3.50 -24.65 -36.75
C LYS A 51 -4.27 -23.33 -36.60
N GLY A 52 -4.26 -22.45 -37.62
CA GLY A 52 -4.98 -21.17 -37.58
C GLY A 52 -4.22 -20.05 -36.86
N ASN A 53 -4.96 -19.07 -36.29
CA ASN A 53 -4.37 -17.83 -35.77
C ASN A 53 -3.65 -18.03 -34.42
N VAL A 54 -2.35 -18.29 -34.49
CA VAL A 54 -1.47 -18.57 -33.35
C VAL A 54 -1.48 -17.45 -32.31
N LEU A 55 -1.37 -16.18 -32.72
CA LEU A 55 -1.25 -15.06 -31.79
C LEU A 55 -2.56 -14.84 -31.02
N VAL A 56 -3.70 -14.99 -31.67
CA VAL A 56 -5.01 -14.91 -31.01
C VAL A 56 -5.19 -16.05 -30.01
N THR A 57 -4.83 -17.29 -30.38
CA THR A 57 -4.88 -18.43 -29.45
C THR A 57 -3.94 -18.22 -28.26
N ALA A 58 -2.71 -17.75 -28.50
CA ALA A 58 -1.74 -17.44 -27.45
C ALA A 58 -2.23 -16.31 -26.52
N LYS A 59 -2.88 -15.28 -27.06
CA LYS A 59 -3.51 -14.20 -26.28
C LYS A 59 -4.57 -14.74 -25.32
N ILE A 60 -5.50 -15.55 -25.85
CA ILE A 60 -6.57 -16.16 -25.05
C ILE A 60 -5.98 -17.06 -23.95
N ALA A 61 -4.97 -17.87 -24.28
CA ALA A 61 -4.31 -18.76 -23.33
C ALA A 61 -3.62 -17.98 -22.21
N GLY A 62 -2.87 -16.92 -22.52
CA GLY A 62 -2.23 -16.08 -21.52
C GLY A 62 -3.25 -15.35 -20.62
N ILE A 63 -4.37 -14.86 -21.17
CA ILE A 63 -5.46 -14.26 -20.36
C ILE A 63 -6.07 -15.30 -19.41
N GLN A 64 -6.29 -16.53 -19.88
CA GLN A 64 -6.80 -17.59 -19.02
C GLN A 64 -5.80 -18.00 -17.94
N ALA A 65 -4.51 -18.00 -18.27
CA ALA A 65 -3.44 -18.33 -17.34
C ALA A 65 -3.34 -17.31 -16.21
N ALA A 66 -3.38 -16.01 -16.51
CA ALA A 66 -3.41 -14.95 -15.51
C ALA A 66 -4.54 -15.18 -14.48
N LYS A 67 -5.75 -15.50 -14.95
CA LYS A 67 -6.91 -15.77 -14.09
C LYS A 67 -6.78 -17.04 -13.24
N ARG A 68 -5.85 -17.93 -13.57
CA ARG A 68 -5.63 -19.22 -12.88
C ARG A 68 -4.30 -19.27 -12.12
N THR A 69 -3.61 -18.14 -11.98
CA THR A 69 -2.27 -18.07 -11.37
C THR A 69 -2.22 -18.71 -9.98
N SER A 70 -3.19 -18.45 -9.11
CA SER A 70 -3.26 -19.03 -7.76
C SER A 70 -3.46 -20.56 -7.73
N GLY A 71 -3.95 -21.16 -8.82
CA GLY A 71 -4.05 -22.60 -8.97
C GLY A 71 -2.76 -23.25 -9.50
N LEU A 72 -1.78 -22.45 -9.93
CA LEU A 72 -0.52 -22.90 -10.54
C LEU A 72 0.70 -22.58 -9.66
N VAL A 73 0.75 -21.37 -9.11
CA VAL A 73 1.87 -20.89 -8.29
C VAL A 73 1.49 -21.01 -6.81
N PRO A 74 2.19 -21.84 -6.02
CA PRO A 74 1.93 -21.97 -4.59
C PRO A 74 1.98 -20.62 -3.87
N LEU A 75 1.12 -20.46 -2.86
CA LEU A 75 1.04 -19.28 -1.98
C LEU A 75 0.65 -17.96 -2.65
N CYS A 76 0.33 -17.95 -3.96
CA CYS A 76 -0.33 -16.81 -4.57
C CYS A 76 -1.78 -16.71 -4.10
N HIS A 77 -2.19 -15.50 -3.71
CA HIS A 77 -3.58 -15.23 -3.38
C HIS A 77 -4.47 -15.34 -4.62
N GLN A 78 -5.72 -15.74 -4.41
CA GLN A 78 -6.74 -15.60 -5.45
C GLN A 78 -7.17 -14.13 -5.54
N LEU A 79 -7.01 -13.52 -6.71
CA LEU A 79 -7.29 -12.10 -6.92
C LEU A 79 -8.40 -11.89 -7.94
N ASN A 80 -9.25 -10.89 -7.70
CA ASN A 80 -10.22 -10.46 -8.68
C ASN A 80 -9.54 -9.53 -9.71
N LEU A 81 -9.09 -10.09 -10.82
CA LEU A 81 -8.39 -9.33 -11.86
C LEU A 81 -9.38 -8.44 -12.63
N ALA A 82 -9.09 -7.14 -12.67
CA ALA A 82 -9.95 -6.15 -13.30
C ALA A 82 -9.73 -6.04 -14.81
N TRP A 83 -8.48 -6.23 -15.26
CA TRP A 83 -8.12 -6.13 -16.67
C TRP A 83 -6.81 -6.90 -16.95
N ILE A 84 -6.75 -7.56 -18.10
CA ILE A 84 -5.58 -8.29 -18.59
C ILE A 84 -5.49 -8.04 -20.09
N ASP A 85 -4.29 -7.72 -20.58
CA ASP A 85 -4.01 -7.67 -22.00
C ASP A 85 -2.61 -8.18 -22.31
N ILE A 86 -2.45 -8.68 -23.53
CA ILE A 86 -1.21 -9.26 -24.03
C ILE A 86 -0.94 -8.76 -25.44
N ASP A 87 0.26 -8.21 -25.62
CA ASP A 87 0.76 -7.70 -26.88
C ASP A 87 1.84 -8.63 -27.44
N PHE A 88 1.86 -8.78 -28.76
CA PHE A 88 2.87 -9.53 -29.49
C PHE A 88 3.56 -8.61 -30.49
N THR A 89 4.88 -8.65 -30.54
CA THR A 89 5.67 -7.97 -31.57
C THR A 89 6.52 -8.99 -32.29
N LEU A 90 6.32 -9.10 -33.61
CA LEU A 90 7.09 -9.98 -34.48
C LEU A 90 8.41 -9.30 -34.84
N GLU A 91 9.52 -9.85 -34.36
CA GLU A 91 10.88 -9.39 -34.68
C GLU A 91 11.50 -10.28 -35.76
N ALA A 92 12.82 -10.15 -36.00
CA ALA A 92 13.51 -10.91 -37.05
C ALA A 92 13.75 -12.39 -36.67
N ASP A 93 14.00 -12.67 -35.38
CA ASP A 93 14.39 -13.98 -34.85
C ASP A 93 13.48 -14.47 -33.71
N ARG A 94 12.48 -13.67 -33.32
CA ARG A 94 11.62 -13.95 -32.16
C ARG A 94 10.25 -13.28 -32.24
N ILE A 95 9.38 -13.71 -31.35
CA ILE A 95 8.16 -12.98 -30.98
C ILE A 95 8.37 -12.43 -29.57
N ALA A 96 8.39 -11.12 -29.43
CA ALA A 96 8.33 -10.47 -28.13
C ALA A 96 6.89 -10.48 -27.61
N ILE A 97 6.73 -10.83 -26.33
CA ILE A 97 5.45 -10.98 -25.65
C ILE A 97 5.46 -10.07 -24.43
N ALA A 98 4.43 -9.24 -24.28
CA ALA A 98 4.27 -8.43 -23.09
C ALA A 98 2.85 -8.56 -22.54
N ALA A 99 2.71 -8.86 -21.26
CA ALA A 99 1.43 -8.94 -20.58
C ALA A 99 1.31 -7.85 -19.53
N THR A 100 0.16 -7.17 -19.50
CA THR A 100 -0.16 -6.16 -18.49
C THR A 100 -1.41 -6.59 -17.74
N VAL A 101 -1.34 -6.62 -16.41
CA VAL A 101 -2.43 -7.06 -15.53
C VAL A 101 -2.75 -5.96 -14.53
N LYS A 102 -4.04 -5.72 -14.28
CA LYS A 102 -4.54 -4.73 -13.32
C LYS A 102 -5.54 -5.35 -12.36
N THR A 103 -5.50 -4.89 -11.11
CA THR A 103 -6.49 -5.24 -10.08
C THR A 103 -6.67 -4.09 -9.08
N LYS A 104 -7.66 -4.20 -8.19
CA LYS A 104 -7.86 -3.35 -7.01
C LYS A 104 -7.90 -4.23 -5.76
N GLU A 105 -6.73 -4.62 -5.27
CA GLU A 105 -6.58 -5.63 -4.22
C GLU A 105 -5.45 -5.29 -3.24
N ALA A 106 -5.33 -6.09 -2.18
CA ALA A 106 -4.37 -5.92 -1.09
C ALA A 106 -2.93 -6.41 -1.41
N THR A 107 -2.74 -7.10 -2.53
CA THR A 107 -1.44 -7.63 -2.99
C THR A 107 -1.25 -7.43 -4.49
N GLY A 108 0.01 -7.43 -4.94
CA GLY A 108 0.41 -7.21 -6.32
C GLY A 108 -0.03 -8.31 -7.29
N VAL A 109 0.12 -8.03 -8.59
CA VAL A 109 -0.24 -8.93 -9.71
C VAL A 109 0.98 -9.31 -10.56
N GLU A 110 2.17 -9.32 -9.96
CA GLU A 110 3.42 -9.67 -10.63
C GLU A 110 3.37 -11.09 -11.20
N MET A 111 2.86 -12.03 -10.40
CA MET A 111 2.80 -13.45 -10.77
C MET A 111 1.77 -13.71 -11.87
N GLU A 112 0.67 -12.97 -11.89
CA GLU A 112 -0.33 -13.05 -12.95
C GLU A 112 0.24 -12.59 -14.28
N ALA A 113 1.01 -11.49 -14.29
CA ALA A 113 1.65 -10.99 -15.50
C ALA A 113 2.73 -11.98 -16.01
N LEU A 114 3.60 -12.49 -15.13
CA LEU A 114 4.63 -13.47 -15.48
C LEU A 114 4.04 -14.79 -16.00
N THR A 115 2.96 -15.25 -15.36
CA THR A 115 2.25 -16.47 -15.76
C THR A 115 1.59 -16.29 -17.12
N ALA A 116 0.98 -15.13 -17.39
CA ALA A 116 0.39 -14.81 -18.68
C ALA A 116 1.39 -14.87 -19.83
N VAL A 117 2.57 -14.23 -19.67
CA VAL A 117 3.65 -14.26 -20.67
C VAL A 117 4.12 -15.70 -20.90
N THR A 118 4.37 -16.45 -19.83
CA THR A 118 4.89 -17.82 -19.92
C THR A 118 3.94 -18.74 -20.68
N VAL A 119 2.65 -18.70 -20.35
CA VAL A 119 1.66 -19.58 -21.00
C VAL A 119 1.35 -19.12 -22.43
N ALA A 120 1.38 -17.82 -22.71
CA ALA A 120 1.30 -17.32 -24.08
C ALA A 120 2.46 -17.87 -24.94
N ALA A 121 3.69 -17.83 -24.43
CA ALA A 121 4.86 -18.39 -25.11
C ALA A 121 4.75 -19.92 -25.33
N LEU A 122 4.33 -20.67 -24.29
CA LEU A 122 4.07 -22.11 -24.41
C LEU A 122 3.00 -22.43 -25.45
N THR A 123 2.00 -21.58 -25.58
CA THR A 123 0.93 -21.74 -26.57
C THR A 123 1.46 -21.48 -27.98
N VAL A 124 2.29 -20.44 -28.19
CA VAL A 124 2.97 -20.24 -29.47
C VAL A 124 3.81 -21.48 -29.82
N TYR A 125 4.55 -22.02 -28.85
CA TYR A 125 5.33 -23.23 -29.04
C TYR A 125 4.45 -24.41 -29.49
N ASP A 126 3.35 -24.72 -28.78
CA ASP A 126 2.47 -25.84 -29.15
C ASP A 126 1.88 -25.67 -30.56
N MET A 127 1.55 -24.43 -30.92
CA MET A 127 0.96 -24.13 -32.22
C MET A 127 1.98 -24.24 -33.37
N CYS A 128 3.26 -24.00 -33.12
CA CYS A 128 4.31 -23.99 -34.15
C CYS A 128 5.21 -25.25 -34.14
N LYS A 129 5.17 -26.12 -33.11
CA LYS A 129 6.08 -27.28 -32.96
C LYS A 129 6.06 -28.31 -34.09
N ALA A 130 5.05 -28.26 -34.96
CA ALA A 130 4.97 -29.11 -36.15
C ALA A 130 5.93 -28.66 -37.26
N VAL A 131 6.16 -27.34 -37.38
CA VAL A 131 7.00 -26.72 -38.41
C VAL A 131 8.39 -26.35 -37.90
N ASP A 132 8.51 -25.99 -36.61
CA ASP A 132 9.78 -25.66 -35.97
C ASP A 132 9.87 -26.29 -34.57
N LYS A 133 10.87 -27.13 -34.35
CA LYS A 133 11.15 -27.76 -33.04
C LYS A 133 12.32 -27.15 -32.30
N SER A 134 12.96 -26.14 -32.89
CA SER A 134 14.15 -25.46 -32.35
C SER A 134 13.83 -24.21 -31.54
N MET A 135 12.54 -23.91 -31.34
CA MET A 135 12.10 -22.73 -30.61
C MET A 135 12.58 -22.72 -29.15
N GLU A 136 12.87 -21.54 -28.62
CA GLU A 136 13.27 -21.36 -27.22
C GLU A 136 12.46 -20.24 -26.58
N ILE A 137 11.91 -20.50 -25.39
CA ILE A 137 11.22 -19.49 -24.58
C ILE A 137 12.23 -18.89 -23.61
N GLY A 138 12.34 -17.56 -23.61
CA GLY A 138 13.36 -16.88 -22.82
C GLY A 138 12.96 -15.49 -22.34
N GLY A 139 13.81 -14.92 -21.49
CA GLY A 139 13.72 -13.52 -21.06
C GLY A 139 12.48 -13.16 -20.24
N VAL A 140 11.77 -14.13 -19.67
CA VAL A 140 10.57 -13.86 -18.86
C VAL A 140 10.95 -13.09 -17.60
N LYS A 141 10.50 -11.84 -17.50
CA LYS A 141 10.82 -10.94 -16.39
C LYS A 141 9.71 -9.93 -16.13
N LEU A 142 9.70 -9.38 -14.92
CA LEU A 142 8.86 -8.24 -14.56
C LEU A 142 9.52 -6.95 -15.08
N GLU A 143 8.78 -6.13 -15.83
CA GLU A 143 9.25 -4.83 -16.33
C GLU A 143 8.93 -3.71 -15.35
N MET A 144 7.70 -3.69 -14.87
CA MET A 144 7.23 -2.67 -13.95
C MET A 144 6.10 -3.20 -13.07
N LYS A 145 5.98 -2.58 -11.89
CA LYS A 145 4.80 -2.69 -11.03
C LYS A 145 4.47 -1.36 -10.39
N THR A 146 3.19 -1.09 -10.19
CA THR A 146 2.69 0.08 -9.47
C THR A 146 1.61 -0.32 -8.47
N GLY A 147 1.47 0.48 -7.41
CA GLY A 147 0.55 0.20 -6.29
C GLY A 147 1.15 -0.65 -5.17
N GLY A 148 0.64 -0.47 -3.95
CA GLY A 148 1.16 -1.10 -2.71
C GLY A 148 2.22 -0.28 -1.97
N LYS A 149 2.75 -0.83 -0.86
CA LYS A 149 3.71 -0.17 0.05
C LYS A 149 4.97 0.37 -0.65
N SER A 150 5.36 -0.22 -1.77
CA SER A 150 6.55 0.18 -2.55
C SER A 150 6.29 1.29 -3.59
N GLY A 151 5.08 1.82 -3.69
CA GLY A 151 4.67 2.77 -4.75
C GLY A 151 4.67 4.25 -4.37
N VAL A 152 4.92 4.62 -3.11
CA VAL A 152 4.97 6.03 -2.67
C VAL A 152 6.36 6.29 -2.09
N SER A 153 7.32 6.56 -2.98
CA SER A 153 8.63 7.10 -2.61
C SER A 153 8.50 8.60 -2.41
N THR A 154 7.93 9.02 -1.30
CA THR A 154 8.10 10.39 -0.79
C THR A 154 9.32 10.38 0.13
N VAL A 155 10.28 11.26 -0.12
CA VAL A 155 11.57 11.33 0.62
C VAL A 155 11.40 12.09 1.93
N TYR A 156 10.39 12.94 2.03
CA TYR A 156 10.18 13.81 3.17
C TYR A 156 9.67 13.06 4.42
N ARG A 157 10.19 13.44 5.59
CA ARG A 157 9.85 12.86 6.90
C ARG A 157 9.63 13.98 7.93
N PRO A 158 8.38 14.22 8.39
CA PRO A 158 8.09 15.33 9.29
C PRO A 158 8.65 15.10 10.69
N ARG A 159 9.11 16.19 11.32
CA ARG A 159 9.43 16.23 12.76
C ARG A 159 8.16 16.03 13.57
N THR A 160 8.10 14.93 14.31
CA THR A 160 6.87 14.42 14.93
C THR A 160 6.91 14.54 16.46
N ALA A 161 5.77 14.89 17.05
CA ALA A 161 5.55 14.91 18.50
C ALA A 161 4.31 14.10 18.88
N ILE A 162 4.34 13.46 20.05
CA ILE A 162 3.26 12.61 20.55
C ILE A 162 2.86 13.06 21.96
N LEU A 163 1.62 13.53 22.10
CA LEU A 163 1.01 13.87 23.37
C LEU A 163 0.02 12.79 23.80
N VAL A 164 0.31 12.15 24.93
CA VAL A 164 -0.63 11.21 25.56
C VAL A 164 -1.46 11.98 26.58
N VAL A 165 -2.78 11.94 26.43
CA VAL A 165 -3.72 12.61 27.34
C VAL A 165 -4.43 11.54 28.17
N SER A 166 -4.07 11.44 29.45
CA SER A 166 -4.72 10.52 30.39
C SER A 166 -4.42 10.85 31.85
N ASP A 167 -5.47 11.10 32.63
CA ASP A 167 -5.43 11.23 34.09
C ASP A 167 -4.78 10.04 34.80
N SER A 168 -4.97 8.83 34.28
CA SER A 168 -4.45 7.61 34.89
C SER A 168 -2.95 7.45 34.68
N ILE A 169 -2.47 7.76 33.47
CA ILE A 169 -1.06 7.64 33.10
C ILE A 169 -0.26 8.80 33.70
N ALA A 170 -0.80 10.03 33.64
CA ALA A 170 -0.19 11.20 34.27
C ALA A 170 -0.02 11.03 35.79
N ALA A 171 -0.98 10.35 36.44
CA ALA A 171 -0.89 10.02 37.87
C ALA A 171 -0.04 8.76 38.18
N GLY A 172 0.61 8.14 37.18
CA GLY A 172 1.43 6.94 37.36
C GLY A 172 0.65 5.67 37.71
N ARG A 173 -0.67 5.65 37.51
CA ARG A 173 -1.55 4.49 37.82
C ARG A 173 -1.68 3.50 36.67
N SER A 174 -1.27 3.90 35.46
CA SER A 174 -1.32 3.06 34.26
C SER A 174 -0.11 3.34 33.37
N VAL A 175 0.18 2.41 32.47
CA VAL A 175 1.30 2.50 31.52
C VAL A 175 0.79 2.94 30.15
N ASP A 176 1.47 3.90 29.54
CA ASP A 176 1.20 4.28 28.16
C ASP A 176 1.65 3.18 27.18
N LYS A 177 0.68 2.58 26.50
CA LYS A 177 0.92 1.63 25.41
C LYS A 177 0.69 2.27 24.04
N SER A 178 -0.27 3.19 23.95
CA SER A 178 -0.70 3.77 22.67
C SER A 178 0.32 4.77 22.15
N GLY A 179 0.87 5.63 23.02
CA GLY A 179 1.95 6.54 22.65
C GLY A 179 3.25 5.80 22.31
N GLN A 180 3.58 4.72 23.01
CA GLN A 180 4.70 3.83 22.64
C GLN A 180 4.54 3.26 21.22
N ILE A 181 3.37 2.72 20.90
CA ILE A 181 3.08 2.18 19.56
C ILE A 181 3.21 3.27 18.49
N LEU A 182 2.65 4.46 18.73
CA LEU A 182 2.74 5.58 17.80
C LEU A 182 4.20 5.98 17.59
N ARG A 183 4.99 6.06 18.66
CA ARG A 183 6.41 6.42 18.61
C ARG A 183 7.18 5.42 17.75
N GLU A 184 7.10 4.14 18.08
CA GLU A 184 7.80 3.08 17.36
C GLU A 184 7.37 3.05 15.89
N GLY A 185 6.07 3.21 15.61
CA GLY A 185 5.54 3.20 14.26
C GLY A 185 6.03 4.36 13.39
N PHE A 186 6.07 5.58 13.94
CA PHE A 186 6.60 6.74 13.22
C PHE A 186 8.13 6.66 13.05
N GLU A 187 8.87 6.23 14.09
CA GLU A 187 10.33 6.01 13.99
C GLU A 187 10.67 4.94 12.94
N GLN A 188 9.94 3.81 12.90
CA GLN A 188 10.10 2.77 11.88
C GLN A 188 9.76 3.27 10.47
N ALA A 189 8.84 4.22 10.35
CA ALA A 189 8.52 4.87 9.09
C ALA A 189 9.57 5.91 8.65
N GLY A 190 10.57 6.19 9.50
CA GLY A 190 11.64 7.16 9.26
C GLY A 190 11.31 8.59 9.71
N CYS A 191 10.22 8.81 10.45
CA CYS A 191 9.90 10.10 11.04
C CYS A 191 10.62 10.29 12.37
N PRO A 192 11.41 11.36 12.56
CA PRO A 192 11.99 11.64 13.86
C PRO A 192 10.88 12.02 14.85
N VAL A 193 10.79 11.29 15.97
CA VAL A 193 9.89 11.61 17.08
C VAL A 193 10.69 12.37 18.14
N GLU A 194 10.57 13.69 18.13
CA GLU A 194 11.40 14.59 18.94
C GLU A 194 10.73 14.99 20.28
N GLY A 195 9.41 14.85 20.37
CA GLY A 195 8.64 15.14 21.57
C GLY A 195 7.73 13.97 21.96
N CYS A 196 7.82 13.52 23.21
CA CYS A 196 6.83 12.61 23.80
C CYS A 196 6.51 13.07 25.23
N ARG A 197 5.24 13.41 25.49
CA ARG A 197 4.79 13.90 26.80
C ARG A 197 3.47 13.27 27.19
N ILE A 198 3.25 13.14 28.48
CA ILE A 198 2.01 12.67 29.08
C ILE A 198 1.45 13.82 29.93
N VAL A 199 0.17 14.13 29.74
CA VAL A 199 -0.56 15.13 30.53
C VAL A 199 -1.88 14.54 31.05
N ALA A 200 -2.41 15.15 32.11
CA ALA A 200 -3.76 14.89 32.57
C ALA A 200 -4.79 15.45 31.56
N ASP A 201 -6.05 15.06 31.69
CA ASP A 201 -7.16 15.53 30.84
C ASP A 201 -7.58 16.96 31.23
N GLU A 202 -6.61 17.87 31.35
CA GLU A 202 -6.79 19.28 31.66
C GLU A 202 -6.61 20.16 30.41
N PRO A 203 -7.60 20.98 30.02
CA PRO A 203 -7.52 21.80 28.81
C PRO A 203 -6.30 22.70 28.75
N ALA A 204 -5.88 23.25 29.89
CA ALA A 204 -4.72 24.13 29.98
C ALA A 204 -3.41 23.39 29.67
N ASP A 205 -3.24 22.18 30.21
CA ASP A 205 -2.02 21.37 30.03
C ASP A 205 -1.91 20.87 28.59
N ILE A 206 -3.03 20.40 28.01
CA ILE A 206 -3.10 19.95 26.61
C ILE A 206 -2.74 21.11 25.67
N ALA A 207 -3.35 22.29 25.86
CA ALA A 207 -3.09 23.45 25.04
C ALA A 207 -1.63 23.92 25.16
N ALA A 208 -1.09 23.99 26.38
CA ALA A 208 0.26 24.48 26.63
C ALA A 208 1.32 23.63 25.90
N VAL A 209 1.20 22.30 25.95
CA VAL A 209 2.15 21.40 25.29
C VAL A 209 2.06 21.50 23.76
N VAL A 210 0.84 21.54 23.20
CA VAL A 210 0.68 21.68 21.74
C VAL A 210 1.20 23.03 21.26
N GLU A 211 0.92 24.12 21.97
CA GLU A 211 1.41 25.46 21.62
C GLU A 211 2.93 25.58 21.75
N GLU A 212 3.54 24.89 22.71
CA GLU A 212 4.99 24.79 22.81
C GLU A 212 5.59 24.11 21.58
N TRP A 213 5.09 22.94 21.19
CA TRP A 213 5.60 22.21 20.04
C TRP A 213 5.35 22.91 18.70
N VAL A 214 4.24 23.64 18.57
CA VAL A 214 4.00 24.51 17.42
C VAL A 214 5.05 25.63 17.36
N ARG A 215 5.45 26.21 18.50
CA ARG A 215 6.53 27.21 18.56
C ARG A 215 7.92 26.64 18.30
N GLU A 216 8.14 25.37 18.63
CA GLU A 216 9.37 24.62 18.30
C GLU A 216 9.41 24.10 16.85
N GLU A 217 8.40 24.47 16.06
CA GLU A 217 8.27 24.12 14.64
C GLU A 217 8.26 22.59 14.42
N LEU A 218 7.62 21.84 15.33
CA LEU A 218 7.32 20.43 15.10
C LEU A 218 6.17 20.34 14.10
N GLU A 219 6.42 19.63 13.01
CA GLU A 219 5.59 19.65 11.80
C GLU A 219 4.35 18.76 11.94
N LEU A 220 4.46 17.68 12.71
CA LEU A 220 3.35 16.76 12.99
C LEU A 220 3.18 16.57 14.51
N VAL A 221 2.03 16.95 15.04
CA VAL A 221 1.65 16.73 16.44
C VAL A 221 0.48 15.75 16.50
N ILE A 222 0.70 14.61 17.14
CA ILE A 222 -0.31 13.59 17.37
C ILE A 222 -0.71 13.62 18.83
N THR A 223 -2.00 13.76 19.12
CA THR A 223 -2.52 13.51 20.47
C THR A 223 -3.21 12.15 20.52
N CYS A 224 -3.12 11.47 21.65
CA CYS A 224 -3.75 10.17 21.87
C CYS A 224 -4.43 10.15 23.24
N GLY A 225 -5.77 10.12 23.24
CA GLY A 225 -6.58 10.18 24.47
C GLY A 225 -7.48 11.42 24.56
N GLY A 226 -8.47 11.35 25.45
CA GLY A 226 -9.42 12.44 25.69
C GLY A 226 -10.35 12.82 24.52
N THR A 227 -10.60 11.90 23.58
CA THR A 227 -11.44 12.12 22.38
C THR A 227 -12.79 11.37 22.41
N GLY A 228 -13.13 10.74 23.54
CA GLY A 228 -14.39 10.02 23.74
C GLY A 228 -15.57 10.93 24.09
N LEU A 229 -16.65 10.35 24.63
CA LEU A 229 -17.87 11.06 25.05
C LEU A 229 -17.96 11.31 26.57
N GLY A 230 -16.93 10.92 27.32
CA GLY A 230 -16.89 11.06 28.77
C GLY A 230 -16.67 12.51 29.22
N PRO A 231 -16.97 12.83 30.49
CA PRO A 231 -16.85 14.19 31.02
C PRO A 231 -15.40 14.70 31.10
N ARG A 232 -14.42 13.79 31.00
CA ARG A 232 -12.99 14.09 30.95
C ARG A 232 -12.44 14.09 29.52
N ASP A 233 -13.21 13.67 28.52
CA ASP A 233 -12.75 13.69 27.14
C ASP A 233 -12.79 15.13 26.59
N VAL A 234 -11.72 15.88 26.79
CA VAL A 234 -11.66 17.33 26.49
C VAL A 234 -10.66 17.70 25.39
N THR A 235 -9.90 16.74 24.86
CA THR A 235 -8.82 17.00 23.88
C THR A 235 -9.33 17.71 22.63
N VAL A 236 -10.50 17.29 22.12
CA VAL A 236 -11.09 17.83 20.89
C VAL A 236 -11.64 19.23 21.13
N GLU A 237 -12.40 19.43 22.22
CA GLU A 237 -12.91 20.73 22.64
C GLU A 237 -11.79 21.75 22.85
N THR A 238 -10.65 21.29 23.35
CA THR A 238 -9.47 22.13 23.64
C THR A 238 -8.76 22.56 22.35
N LEU A 239 -8.56 21.64 21.41
CA LEU A 239 -7.70 21.88 20.25
C LEU A 239 -8.45 22.33 18.99
N LEU A 240 -9.69 21.89 18.78
CA LEU A 240 -10.48 22.23 17.59
C LEU A 240 -10.62 23.75 17.38
N PRO A 241 -10.89 24.58 18.41
CA PRO A 241 -10.96 26.05 18.24
C PRO A 241 -9.62 26.70 17.85
N LYS A 242 -8.49 26.01 18.05
CA LYS A 242 -7.15 26.50 17.73
C LYS A 242 -6.74 26.17 16.29
N PHE A 243 -7.48 25.31 15.59
CA PHE A 243 -7.16 24.94 14.21
C PHE A 243 -7.36 26.13 13.27
N THR A 244 -6.29 26.57 12.62
CA THR A 244 -6.30 27.56 11.55
C THR A 244 -7.04 27.03 10.32
N ARG A 245 -6.82 25.75 9.98
CA ARG A 245 -7.55 25.05 8.92
C ARG A 245 -7.85 23.63 9.34
N ARG A 246 -9.10 23.18 9.17
CA ARG A 246 -9.49 21.79 9.40
C ARG A 246 -9.09 20.89 8.24
N LEU A 247 -8.79 19.63 8.56
CA LEU A 247 -8.42 18.57 7.60
C LEU A 247 -9.46 17.43 7.66
N PRO A 248 -10.73 17.68 7.28
CA PRO A 248 -11.80 16.68 7.42
C PRO A 248 -11.56 15.40 6.60
N GLY A 249 -10.76 15.46 5.53
CA GLY A 249 -10.39 14.26 4.76
C GLY A 249 -9.53 13.27 5.57
N VAL A 250 -8.62 13.77 6.41
CA VAL A 250 -7.83 12.94 7.34
C VAL A 250 -8.76 12.32 8.38
N GLU A 251 -9.71 13.10 8.90
CA GLU A 251 -10.69 12.61 9.87
C GLU A 251 -11.52 11.47 9.28
N GLN A 252 -12.07 11.67 8.08
CA GLN A 252 -12.87 10.68 7.37
C GLN A 252 -12.09 9.40 7.05
N ALA A 253 -10.83 9.51 6.63
CA ALA A 253 -9.99 8.35 6.34
C ALA A 253 -9.77 7.49 7.59
N LEU A 254 -9.45 8.13 8.73
CA LEU A 254 -9.30 7.45 10.02
C LEU A 254 -10.61 6.79 10.47
N PHE A 255 -11.75 7.48 10.34
CA PHE A 255 -13.06 6.91 10.66
C PHE A 255 -13.42 5.72 9.78
N GLN A 256 -13.28 5.85 8.46
CA GLN A 256 -13.63 4.80 7.51
C GLN A 256 -12.82 3.53 7.77
N TRP A 257 -11.53 3.67 8.05
CA TRP A 257 -10.66 2.57 8.40
C TRP A 257 -11.07 1.89 9.71
N GLY A 258 -11.28 2.67 10.77
CA GLY A 258 -11.69 2.15 12.08
C GLY A 258 -13.06 1.46 12.06
N GLN A 259 -14.03 2.02 11.34
CA GLN A 259 -15.38 1.43 11.19
C GLN A 259 -15.35 0.08 10.48
N GLY A 260 -14.39 -0.14 9.57
CA GLY A 260 -14.17 -1.44 8.95
C GLY A 260 -13.80 -2.55 9.94
N LYS A 261 -13.34 -2.20 11.15
CA LYS A 261 -12.89 -3.14 12.18
C LYS A 261 -13.83 -3.21 13.38
N ILE A 262 -14.27 -2.07 13.89
CA ILE A 262 -15.01 -1.97 15.15
C ILE A 262 -16.21 -1.02 15.01
N LYS A 263 -17.41 -1.51 15.34
CA LYS A 263 -18.66 -0.73 15.20
C LYS A 263 -18.68 0.55 16.05
N THR A 264 -17.99 0.56 17.18
CA THR A 264 -17.93 1.70 18.10
C THR A 264 -17.00 2.83 17.63
N ALA A 265 -16.21 2.62 16.56
CA ALA A 265 -15.32 3.64 16.02
C ALA A 265 -16.07 4.92 15.60
N MET A 266 -17.36 4.80 15.25
CA MET A 266 -18.22 5.94 14.92
C MET A 266 -18.44 6.94 16.07
N LEU A 267 -18.18 6.53 17.32
CA LEU A 267 -18.36 7.39 18.51
C LEU A 267 -17.11 8.21 18.86
N SER A 268 -15.99 7.95 18.19
CA SER A 268 -14.79 8.76 18.35
C SER A 268 -15.07 10.19 17.89
N ARG A 269 -14.53 11.19 18.59
CA ARG A 269 -14.61 12.60 18.19
C ARG A 269 -13.30 13.11 17.58
N LEU A 270 -12.47 12.21 17.04
CA LEU A 270 -11.18 12.55 16.43
C LEU A 270 -11.27 13.81 15.55
N ALA A 271 -10.20 14.60 15.57
CA ALA A 271 -10.16 15.87 14.86
C ALA A 271 -8.78 16.06 14.23
N ALA A 272 -8.72 16.66 13.05
CA ALA A 272 -7.46 16.94 12.38
C ALA A 272 -7.48 18.36 11.82
N GLY A 273 -6.36 19.05 11.92
CA GLY A 273 -6.22 20.43 11.47
C GLY A 273 -4.78 20.88 11.41
N THR A 274 -4.61 22.16 11.14
CA THR A 274 -3.32 22.86 11.23
C THR A 274 -3.40 23.91 12.32
N ILE A 275 -2.33 24.09 13.08
CA ILE A 275 -2.12 25.22 13.99
C ILE A 275 -0.82 25.87 13.56
N GLY A 276 -0.90 27.06 12.95
CA GLY A 276 0.26 27.63 12.25
C GLY A 276 0.71 26.71 11.11
N ALA A 277 1.99 26.35 11.08
CA ALA A 277 2.56 25.42 10.09
C ALA A 277 2.44 23.94 10.49
N SER A 278 2.11 23.64 11.75
CA SER A 278 2.05 22.26 12.26
C SER A 278 0.72 21.60 11.95
N VAL A 279 0.76 20.35 11.49
CA VAL A 279 -0.41 19.48 11.39
C VAL A 279 -0.67 18.84 12.75
N VAL A 280 -1.90 18.98 13.26
CA VAL A 280 -2.32 18.44 14.56
C VAL A 280 -3.44 17.42 14.35
N ILE A 281 -3.28 16.20 14.87
CA ILE A 281 -4.25 15.12 14.73
C ILE A 281 -4.56 14.53 16.12
N CYS A 282 -5.83 14.62 16.51
CA CYS A 282 -6.33 14.09 17.78
C CYS A 282 -6.90 12.68 17.60
N LEU A 283 -6.22 11.69 18.18
CA LEU A 283 -6.57 10.27 18.06
C LEU A 283 -7.19 9.72 19.37
N PRO A 284 -8.00 8.66 19.28
CA PRO A 284 -8.42 7.91 20.45
C PRO A 284 -7.26 7.30 21.24
N GLY A 285 -7.44 7.16 22.55
CA GLY A 285 -6.44 6.61 23.47
C GLY A 285 -6.19 5.10 23.37
N SER A 286 -6.90 4.37 22.50
CA SER A 286 -6.83 2.91 22.44
C SER A 286 -5.67 2.40 21.59
N VAL A 287 -5.11 1.26 21.98
CA VAL A 287 -4.04 0.57 21.23
C VAL A 287 -4.46 0.26 19.80
N GLY A 288 -5.72 -0.10 19.59
CA GLY A 288 -6.26 -0.34 18.24
C GLY A 288 -6.23 0.93 17.38
N ALA A 289 -6.69 2.05 17.93
CA ALA A 289 -6.69 3.33 17.23
C ALA A 289 -5.28 3.84 16.90
N ALA A 290 -4.30 3.61 17.77
CA ALA A 290 -2.90 3.93 17.51
C ALA A 290 -2.36 3.17 16.29
N LYS A 291 -2.58 1.84 16.24
CA LYS A 291 -2.18 1.01 15.09
C LYS A 291 -2.90 1.39 13.81
N ASP A 292 -4.19 1.67 13.91
CA ASP A 292 -5.03 2.10 12.80
C ASP A 292 -4.56 3.43 12.23
N ALA A 293 -4.22 4.37 13.09
CA ALA A 293 -3.67 5.65 12.67
C ALA A 293 -2.37 5.47 11.89
N LEU A 294 -1.42 4.66 12.35
CA LEU A 294 -0.17 4.42 11.62
C LEU A 294 -0.40 3.87 10.21
N GLU A 295 -1.31 2.91 10.05
CA GLU A 295 -1.62 2.34 8.72
C GLU A 295 -2.26 3.37 7.77
N VAL A 296 -3.05 4.31 8.30
CA VAL A 296 -3.71 5.36 7.50
C VAL A 296 -2.78 6.54 7.22
N LEU A 297 -2.04 6.97 8.23
CA LEU A 297 -1.28 8.22 8.25
C LEU A 297 0.07 8.08 7.56
N VAL A 298 0.85 7.03 7.85
CA VAL A 298 2.21 6.86 7.33
C VAL A 298 2.27 6.87 5.79
N PRO A 299 1.38 6.17 5.05
CA PRO A 299 1.45 6.16 3.58
C PRO A 299 1.06 7.50 2.93
N VAL A 300 0.29 8.34 3.62
CA VAL A 300 -0.40 9.50 3.03
C VAL A 300 0.18 10.85 3.49
N LEU A 301 0.55 10.98 4.77
CA LEU A 301 1.06 12.24 5.33
C LEU A 301 2.38 12.67 4.70
N PHE A 302 3.22 11.73 4.26
CA PHE A 302 4.49 12.09 3.60
C PHE A 302 4.29 12.82 2.27
N HIS A 303 3.16 12.62 1.59
CA HIS A 303 2.80 13.37 0.39
C HIS A 303 2.24 14.76 0.73
N ALA A 304 1.54 14.90 1.86
CA ALA A 304 0.92 16.16 2.26
C ALA A 304 1.94 17.24 2.65
N PHE A 305 3.07 16.85 3.25
CA PHE A 305 4.10 17.82 3.66
C PHE A 305 4.91 18.41 2.49
N GLU A 306 5.12 17.68 1.38
CA GLU A 306 5.69 18.24 0.14
C GLU A 306 4.81 19.40 -0.39
N MET A 307 3.49 19.23 -0.33
CA MET A 307 2.53 20.26 -0.77
C MET A 307 2.53 21.51 0.12
N MET A 308 2.76 21.36 1.43
CA MET A 308 2.81 22.49 2.38
C MET A 308 4.05 23.37 2.19
N GLN A 309 5.14 22.82 1.62
CA GLN A 309 6.36 23.55 1.26
C GLN A 309 6.29 24.24 -0.12
N GLY A 310 5.16 24.10 -0.84
CA GLY A 310 4.94 24.79 -2.12
C GLY A 310 5.43 24.03 -3.36
N GLU A 311 5.83 22.75 -3.23
CA GLU A 311 6.12 21.92 -4.39
C GLU A 311 4.79 21.41 -4.99
N GLY A 312 4.40 21.99 -6.12
CA GLY A 312 3.16 21.67 -6.81
C GLY A 312 3.10 20.22 -7.30
N HIS A 313 1.86 19.74 -7.48
CA HIS A 313 1.55 18.39 -7.95
C HIS A 313 2.38 17.95 -9.18
N LYS A 314 2.96 16.75 -9.12
CA LYS A 314 3.30 15.95 -10.30
C LYS A 314 2.26 14.86 -10.51
#